data_AF-A0A1X7N0T9-F1
#
_entry.id   AF-A0A1X7N0T9-F1
#
_cell.length_a   1.000
_cell.length_b   1.000
_cell.length_c   1.000
_cell.angle_alpha   90.00
_cell.angle_beta   90.00
_cell.angle_gamma   90.00
#
_symmetry.space_group_name_H-M   'P 1'
#
loop_
_entity.id
_entity.type
_entity.pdbx_description
1 polymer ?
#
loop_
_entity_poly.entity_id
_entity_poly.type
_entity_poly.pdbx_seq_one_letter_code
_entity_poly.pdbx_strand_id
1 'polypeptide(L)'
;MPSATENAGGTGPQPTREYVWPEPQPGDRPQTSETPSSPVAASSPLGSVEAEQEPVRRSGNRLAGLAIALLTTAVFAALLLVALTAIRLLLVEGVTGDPLAVALEQGPTPGFLVPVAVFFVGLALIVLAVNRAGWWAYVLGGFFVALLTGAAALVGGWVAVGGASVPEDRALLVDFLRDPAVLASVLAAAVLAREVSVWGGALIAGRARGVKRRNAEREAAAQS
;
A
#
# COMPACT_ATOMS: atom_id res chain seq x y z
N MET A 1 -59.62 -48.40 -18.13
CA MET A 1 -58.87 -47.12 -18.05
C MET A 1 -57.47 -47.43 -17.50
N PRO A 2 -56.41 -46.79 -18.03
CA PRO A 2 -55.15 -47.44 -18.40
C PRO A 2 -54.07 -47.49 -17.31
N SER A 3 -53.07 -48.32 -17.62
CA SER A 3 -51.81 -48.62 -16.98
C SER A 3 -50.89 -47.43 -16.72
N ALA A 4 -50.09 -47.51 -15.66
CA ALA A 4 -48.75 -46.91 -15.61
C ALA A 4 -47.83 -47.78 -14.73
N THR A 5 -46.87 -48.39 -15.40
CA THR A 5 -45.70 -49.11 -14.87
C THR A 5 -44.69 -48.13 -14.27
N GLU A 6 -44.08 -48.42 -13.12
CA GLU A 6 -42.65 -48.12 -12.95
C GLU A 6 -41.96 -48.99 -11.88
N ASN A 7 -40.86 -49.60 -12.31
CA ASN A 7 -39.87 -50.35 -11.55
C ASN A 7 -38.98 -49.41 -10.72
N ALA A 8 -38.58 -49.83 -9.52
CA ALA A 8 -37.19 -49.82 -9.03
C ALA A 8 -37.21 -50.24 -7.54
N GLY A 9 -36.68 -51.38 -7.10
CA GLY A 9 -35.46 -52.04 -7.56
C GLY A 9 -34.28 -51.48 -6.75
N GLY A 10 -33.90 -52.17 -5.69
CA GLY A 10 -33.03 -51.66 -4.62
C GLY A 10 -31.54 -51.51 -4.94
N THR A 11 -30.87 -50.94 -3.95
CA THR A 11 -29.50 -51.24 -3.45
C THR A 11 -28.30 -51.03 -4.39
N GLY A 12 -27.37 -50.17 -3.94
CA GLY A 12 -25.95 -50.37 -4.21
C GLY A 12 -25.11 -49.09 -4.22
N PRO A 13 -23.91 -49.08 -3.63
CA PRO A 13 -22.94 -48.00 -3.83
C PRO A 13 -22.48 -47.99 -5.30
N GLN A 14 -22.35 -46.79 -5.87
CA GLN A 14 -21.86 -46.54 -7.23
C GLN A 14 -20.51 -47.23 -7.45
N PRO A 15 -20.33 -48.05 -8.51
CA PRO A 15 -19.02 -48.60 -8.84
C PRO A 15 -18.10 -47.50 -9.38
N THR A 16 -16.92 -47.39 -8.79
CA THR A 16 -15.79 -46.61 -9.28
C THR A 16 -15.43 -47.04 -10.70
N ARG A 17 -15.46 -46.10 -11.66
CA ARG A 17 -14.93 -46.34 -13.01
C ARG A 17 -13.44 -46.62 -12.93
N GLU A 18 -13.07 -47.86 -13.23
CA GLU A 18 -11.70 -48.30 -13.47
C GLU A 18 -11.16 -47.60 -14.72
N TYR A 19 -10.01 -46.95 -14.61
CA TYR A 19 -9.34 -46.30 -15.73
C TYR A 19 -8.41 -47.31 -16.39
N VAL A 20 -8.80 -47.80 -17.58
CA VAL A 20 -7.98 -48.71 -18.39
C VAL A 20 -7.09 -47.90 -19.31
N TRP A 21 -5.77 -48.07 -19.20
CA TRP A 21 -4.78 -47.46 -20.09
C TRP A 21 -4.69 -48.25 -21.41
N PRO A 22 -4.79 -47.64 -22.60
CA PRO A 22 -4.59 -48.35 -23.86
C PRO A 22 -3.12 -48.74 -24.06
N GLU A 23 -2.84 -50.02 -24.30
CA GLU A 23 -1.51 -50.48 -24.72
C GLU A 23 -1.15 -50.00 -26.14
N PRO A 24 0.11 -49.64 -26.42
CA PRO A 24 0.54 -49.30 -27.77
C PRO A 24 0.58 -50.55 -28.66
N GLN A 25 -0.14 -50.53 -29.80
CA GLN A 25 0.02 -51.57 -30.83
C GLN A 25 1.37 -51.43 -31.54
N PRO A 26 2.19 -52.49 -31.63
CA PRO A 26 3.39 -52.49 -32.48
C PRO A 26 2.96 -52.74 -33.93
N GLY A 27 2.85 -51.67 -34.71
CA GLY A 27 2.59 -51.69 -36.15
C GLY A 27 3.88 -51.72 -36.97
N ASP A 28 3.84 -52.53 -38.03
CA ASP A 28 4.90 -53.03 -38.91
C ASP A 28 5.97 -52.06 -39.44
N ARG A 29 7.17 -52.61 -39.65
CA ARG A 29 8.31 -51.95 -40.32
C ARG A 29 7.98 -51.74 -41.82
N PRO A 30 8.18 -50.54 -42.39
CA PRO A 30 8.03 -50.35 -43.83
C PRO A 30 9.25 -50.86 -44.60
N GLN A 31 8.98 -51.67 -45.63
CA GLN A 31 9.93 -52.04 -46.68
C GLN A 31 10.16 -50.86 -47.64
N THR A 32 11.39 -50.73 -48.13
CA THR A 32 11.82 -49.77 -49.15
C THR A 32 11.14 -50.08 -50.49
N SER A 33 10.48 -49.08 -51.08
CA SER A 33 10.17 -49.04 -52.52
C SER A 33 10.11 -47.59 -52.96
N GLU A 34 11.07 -47.19 -53.80
CA GLU A 34 11.14 -45.89 -54.46
C GLU A 34 10.09 -45.82 -55.59
N THR A 35 9.30 -44.74 -55.62
CA THR A 35 8.59 -44.24 -56.81
C THR A 35 8.35 -42.74 -56.62
N PRO A 36 8.63 -41.87 -57.62
CA PRO A 36 8.63 -40.43 -57.44
C PRO A 36 7.21 -39.87 -57.58
N SER A 37 6.79 -39.00 -56.65
CA SER A 37 5.55 -38.23 -56.75
C SER A 37 5.72 -36.85 -56.13
N SER A 38 5.18 -35.85 -56.84
CA SER A 38 5.23 -34.40 -56.69
C SER A 38 5.04 -33.85 -55.26
N PRO A 39 5.54 -32.63 -54.96
CA PRO A 39 5.42 -32.04 -53.63
C PRO A 39 3.97 -31.61 -53.36
N VAL A 40 3.23 -32.43 -52.61
CA VAL A 40 2.00 -32.00 -51.94
C VAL A 40 2.42 -31.27 -50.67
N ALA A 41 2.06 -29.98 -50.59
CA ALA A 41 2.24 -29.15 -49.43
C ALA A 41 1.57 -29.78 -48.21
N ALA A 42 2.38 -30.30 -47.28
CA ALA A 42 1.90 -30.75 -45.98
C ALA A 42 1.62 -29.52 -45.10
N SER A 43 0.36 -29.11 -45.04
CA SER A 43 -0.15 -28.23 -44.00
C SER A 43 -0.08 -28.98 -42.66
N SER A 44 1.00 -28.79 -41.91
CA SER A 44 1.03 -29.17 -40.49
C SER A 44 0.36 -28.07 -39.67
N PRO A 45 -0.75 -28.33 -38.95
CA PRO A 45 -1.28 -27.39 -37.99
C PRO A 45 -0.49 -27.56 -36.69
N LEU A 46 0.78 -27.15 -36.69
CA LEU A 46 1.44 -26.86 -35.43
C LEU A 46 0.80 -25.57 -34.93
N GLY A 47 -0.18 -25.72 -34.04
CA GLY A 47 -0.82 -24.60 -33.36
C GLY A 47 0.26 -23.66 -32.86
N SER A 48 0.13 -22.38 -33.21
CA SER A 48 0.96 -21.32 -32.69
C SER A 48 0.90 -21.40 -31.17
N VAL A 49 2.02 -21.79 -30.55
CA VAL A 49 2.19 -21.69 -29.10
C VAL A 49 2.23 -20.20 -28.82
N GLU A 50 1.09 -19.66 -28.39
CA GLU A 50 0.97 -18.30 -27.89
C GLU A 50 2.06 -18.13 -26.83
N ALA A 51 3.05 -17.26 -27.12
CA ALA A 51 4.09 -16.98 -26.15
C ALA A 51 3.40 -16.46 -24.88
N GLU A 52 3.47 -17.24 -23.80
CA GLU A 52 3.02 -16.85 -22.47
C GLU A 52 3.54 -15.43 -22.22
N GLN A 53 2.64 -14.43 -22.18
CA GLN A 53 3.03 -13.04 -22.02
C GLN A 53 3.75 -12.91 -20.69
N GLU A 54 5.07 -12.77 -20.76
CA GLU A 54 5.92 -12.66 -19.59
C GLU A 54 5.36 -11.54 -18.69
N PRO A 55 4.98 -11.83 -17.43
CA PRO A 55 4.26 -10.87 -16.61
C PRO A 55 5.13 -9.62 -16.43
N VAL A 56 4.70 -8.51 -17.04
CA VAL A 56 5.41 -7.23 -17.02
C VAL A 56 5.76 -6.90 -15.56
N ARG A 57 7.04 -7.07 -15.20
CA ARG A 57 7.54 -6.87 -13.84
C ARG A 57 7.37 -5.40 -13.47
N ARG A 58 6.29 -5.09 -12.74
CA ARG A 58 5.99 -3.75 -12.22
C ARG A 58 6.87 -3.42 -10.99
N SER A 59 8.19 -3.42 -11.15
CA SER A 59 9.11 -3.13 -10.05
C SER A 59 9.28 -1.62 -9.74
N GLY A 60 8.83 -0.72 -10.62
CA GLY A 60 9.07 0.74 -10.48
C GLY A 60 8.04 1.54 -9.68
N ASN A 61 6.84 1.01 -9.43
CA ASN A 61 5.74 1.84 -8.92
C ASN A 61 5.80 2.10 -7.40
N ARG A 62 6.47 1.21 -6.65
CA ARG A 62 6.59 1.30 -5.19
C ARG A 62 7.58 2.37 -4.74
N LEU A 63 8.74 2.45 -5.42
CA LEU A 63 9.77 3.46 -5.13
C LEU A 63 9.23 4.87 -5.41
N ALA A 64 8.45 5.04 -6.48
CA ALA A 64 7.80 6.32 -6.79
C ALA A 64 6.78 6.74 -5.72
N GLY A 65 6.00 5.79 -5.17
CA GLY A 65 5.10 6.06 -4.06
C GLY A 65 5.86 6.50 -2.80
N LEU A 66 6.99 5.85 -2.49
CA LEU A 66 7.82 6.21 -1.36
C LEU A 66 8.47 7.60 -1.50
N ALA A 67 8.91 7.97 -2.71
CA ALA A 67 9.44 9.32 -2.97
C ALA A 67 8.38 10.40 -2.72
N ILE A 68 7.12 10.15 -3.10
CA ILE A 68 6.02 11.07 -2.80
C ILE A 68 5.69 11.07 -1.30
N ALA A 69 5.76 9.92 -0.62
CA ALA A 69 5.61 9.86 0.83
C ALA A 69 6.67 10.69 1.57
N LEU A 70 7.93 10.67 1.10
CA LEU A 70 9.00 11.52 1.61
C LEU A 70 8.70 13.01 1.38
N LEU A 71 8.30 13.39 0.17
CA LEU A 71 7.91 14.78 -0.11
C LEU A 71 6.74 15.24 0.76
N THR A 72 5.74 14.39 0.92
CA THR A 72 4.56 14.63 1.77
C THR A 72 4.97 14.78 3.25
N THR A 73 5.93 13.97 3.69
CA THR A 73 6.52 14.07 5.04
C THR A 73 7.27 15.38 5.22
N ALA A 74 8.02 15.85 4.22
CA ALA A 74 8.70 17.14 4.29
C ALA A 74 7.70 18.30 4.45
N VAL A 75 6.57 18.25 3.74
CA VAL A 75 5.48 19.22 3.90
C VAL A 75 4.88 19.15 5.30
N PHE A 76 4.57 17.95 5.80
CA PHE A 76 4.09 17.75 7.17
C PHE A 76 5.07 18.33 8.20
N ALA A 77 6.37 18.02 8.06
CA ALA A 77 7.40 18.50 8.95
C ALA A 77 7.50 20.03 8.96
N ALA A 78 7.45 20.68 7.80
CA ALA A 78 7.46 22.14 7.72
C ALA A 78 6.23 22.76 8.41
N LEU A 79 5.03 22.23 8.15
CA LEU A 79 3.79 22.71 8.77
C LEU A 79 3.76 22.48 10.28
N LEU A 80 4.23 21.31 10.72
CA LEU A 80 4.32 20.99 12.14
C LEU A 80 5.30 21.94 12.84
N LEU A 81 6.46 22.21 12.25
CA LEU A 81 7.43 23.13 12.85
C LEU A 81 6.87 24.53 13.02
N VAL A 82 6.15 25.04 12.01
CA VAL A 82 5.45 26.34 12.08
C VAL A 82 4.40 26.31 13.18
N ALA A 83 3.58 25.26 13.26
CA ALA A 83 2.54 25.14 14.28
C ALA A 83 3.12 25.09 15.70
N LEU A 84 4.16 24.27 15.93
CA LEU A 84 4.82 24.18 17.23
C LEU A 84 5.50 25.49 17.64
N THR A 85 6.12 26.18 16.69
CA THR A 85 6.70 27.51 16.92
C THR A 85 5.63 28.52 17.33
N ALA A 86 4.49 28.55 16.63
CA ALA A 86 3.37 29.42 16.97
C ALA A 86 2.79 29.08 18.36
N ILE A 87 2.59 27.80 18.67
CA ILE A 87 2.12 27.34 19.98
C ILE A 87 3.09 27.79 21.08
N ARG A 88 4.39 27.60 20.87
CA ARG A 88 5.41 27.97 21.86
C ARG A 88 5.41 29.48 22.14
N LEU A 89 5.33 30.30 21.11
CA LEU A 89 5.30 31.76 21.25
C LEU A 89 3.99 32.29 21.86
N LEU A 90 2.87 31.60 21.65
CA LEU A 90 1.54 32.07 22.09
C LEU A 90 1.10 31.52 23.44
N LEU A 91 1.53 30.30 23.81
CA LEU A 91 1.05 29.58 24.99
C LEU A 91 2.12 29.38 26.08
N VAL A 92 3.41 29.52 25.77
CA VAL A 92 4.47 29.31 26.77
C VAL A 92 4.96 30.65 27.27
N GLU A 93 4.70 30.94 28.55
CA GLU A 93 5.13 32.16 29.20
C GLU A 93 6.67 32.30 29.18
N GLY A 94 7.15 33.52 28.95
CA GLY A 94 8.58 33.83 28.92
C GLY A 94 9.30 33.47 27.62
N VAL A 95 8.63 32.84 26.64
CA VAL A 95 9.20 32.62 25.32
C VAL A 95 9.00 33.88 24.46
N THR A 96 10.08 34.63 24.27
CA THR A 96 10.12 35.78 23.36
C THR A 96 11.35 35.67 22.47
N GLY A 97 11.21 35.93 21.17
CA GLY A 97 12.35 35.86 20.25
C GLY A 97 11.91 35.88 18.80
N ASP A 98 12.90 35.90 17.91
CA ASP A 98 12.70 35.73 16.47
C ASP A 98 12.07 34.33 16.21
N PRO A 99 10.92 34.24 15.51
CA PRO A 99 10.27 32.96 15.21
C PRO A 99 11.20 31.96 14.51
N LEU A 100 12.13 32.44 13.68
CA LEU A 100 13.07 31.56 13.00
C LEU A 100 14.04 30.90 14.00
N ALA A 101 14.59 31.65 14.95
CA ALA A 101 15.45 31.10 15.99
C ALA A 101 14.71 30.05 16.84
N VAL A 102 13.48 30.37 17.27
CA VAL A 102 12.64 29.43 18.03
C VAL A 102 12.35 28.15 17.24
N ALA A 103 12.08 28.26 15.94
CA ALA A 103 11.87 27.11 15.07
C ALA A 103 13.14 26.25 14.94
N LEU A 104 14.30 26.86 14.80
CA LEU A 104 15.58 26.14 14.69
C LEU A 104 15.94 25.39 15.98
N GLU A 105 15.57 25.93 17.14
CA GLU A 105 15.72 25.24 18.43
C GLU A 105 14.74 24.07 18.59
N GLN A 106 13.54 24.16 18.02
CA GLN A 106 12.52 23.12 18.07
C GLN A 106 12.85 21.93 17.15
N GLY A 107 13.46 22.18 15.98
CA GLY A 107 13.75 21.18 14.95
C GLY A 107 14.49 19.92 15.43
N PRO A 108 15.55 20.00 16.26
CA PRO A 108 16.25 18.80 16.74
C PRO A 108 15.57 18.12 17.94
N THR A 109 14.43 18.61 18.43
CA THR A 109 13.81 18.06 19.65
C THR A 109 13.03 16.77 19.39
N PRO A 110 12.92 15.87 20.39
CA PRO A 110 12.05 14.70 20.31
C PRO A 110 10.58 15.06 20.05
N GLY A 111 10.12 16.20 20.59
CA GLY A 111 8.76 16.72 20.37
C GLY A 111 8.43 16.98 18.90
N PHE A 112 9.44 17.25 18.06
CA PHE A 112 9.29 17.42 16.62
C PHE A 112 9.63 16.14 15.85
N LEU A 113 10.78 15.52 16.14
CA LEU A 113 11.30 14.41 15.33
C LEU A 113 10.45 13.14 15.45
N VAL A 114 9.95 12.82 16.65
CA VAL A 114 9.16 11.61 16.90
C VAL A 114 7.86 11.61 16.09
N PRO A 115 7.00 12.66 16.13
CA PRO A 115 5.80 12.69 15.29
C PRO A 115 6.11 12.71 13.79
N VAL A 116 7.18 13.37 13.34
CA VAL A 116 7.59 13.35 11.91
C VAL A 116 7.99 11.95 11.46
N ALA A 117 8.78 11.24 12.27
CA ALA A 117 9.19 9.87 11.97
C ALA A 117 7.98 8.92 11.93
N VAL A 118 7.08 9.02 12.92
CA VAL A 118 5.87 8.19 12.97
C VAL A 118 4.92 8.51 11.81
N PHE A 119 4.77 9.78 11.43
CA PHE A 119 4.02 10.17 10.24
C PHE A 119 4.57 9.50 8.98
N PHE A 120 5.89 9.59 8.77
CA PHE A 120 6.54 8.98 7.61
C PHE A 120 6.34 7.47 7.57
N VAL A 121 6.56 6.78 8.69
CA VAL A 121 6.38 5.33 8.79
C VAL A 121 4.93 4.96 8.54
N GLY A 122 3.98 5.63 9.16
CA GLY A 122 2.55 5.39 8.95
C GLY A 122 2.14 5.58 7.49
N LEU A 123 2.58 6.66 6.86
CA LEU A 123 2.30 6.93 5.45
C LEU A 123 2.98 5.92 4.52
N ALA A 124 4.24 5.59 4.77
CA ALA A 124 4.99 4.60 4.00
C ALA A 124 4.32 3.22 4.09
N LEU A 125 3.88 2.80 5.29
CA LEU A 125 3.14 1.55 5.46
C LEU A 125 1.86 1.52 4.64
N ILE A 126 1.10 2.62 4.61
CA ILE A 126 -0.09 2.73 3.74
C ILE A 126 0.32 2.59 2.27
N VAL A 127 1.34 3.33 1.81
CA VAL A 127 1.80 3.27 0.42
C VAL A 127 2.27 1.87 0.03
N LEU A 128 2.94 1.15 0.93
CA LEU A 128 3.45 -0.19 0.69
C LEU A 128 2.34 -1.26 0.75
N ALA A 129 1.38 -1.12 1.66
CA ALA A 129 0.26 -2.04 1.82
C ALA A 129 -0.79 -1.87 0.71
N VAL A 130 -1.01 -0.65 0.24
CA VAL A 130 -2.04 -0.29 -0.74
C VAL A 130 -1.53 -0.55 -2.16
N ASN A 131 -1.37 -1.82 -2.53
CA ASN A 131 -1.04 -2.21 -3.91
C ASN A 131 -2.28 -2.13 -4.84
N ARG A 132 -3.50 -2.00 -4.28
CA ARG A 132 -4.77 -2.04 -5.03
C ARG A 132 -5.92 -1.19 -4.47
N ALA A 133 -5.77 -0.53 -3.32
CA ALA A 133 -6.85 0.23 -2.72
C ALA A 133 -6.95 1.64 -3.33
N GLY A 134 -8.18 2.07 -3.62
CA GLY A 134 -8.45 3.41 -4.13
C GLY A 134 -8.18 4.50 -3.11
N TRP A 135 -8.49 5.74 -3.48
CA TRP A 135 -8.32 6.94 -2.63
C TRP A 135 -8.87 6.79 -1.20
N TRP A 136 -9.92 5.99 -1.01
CA TRP A 136 -10.50 5.66 0.31
C TRP A 136 -9.52 5.09 1.33
N ALA A 137 -8.51 4.32 0.91
CA ALA A 137 -7.52 3.79 1.85
C ALA A 137 -6.66 4.89 2.47
N TYR A 138 -6.43 6.00 1.74
CA TYR A 138 -5.74 7.16 2.28
C TYR A 138 -6.65 7.99 3.19
N VAL A 139 -7.96 8.02 2.90
CA VAL A 139 -8.95 8.69 3.78
C VAL A 139 -9.11 7.96 5.10
N LEU A 140 -9.23 6.62 5.10
CA LEU A 140 -9.37 5.84 6.33
C LEU A 140 -8.02 5.67 7.03
N GLY A 141 -6.97 5.34 6.28
CA GLY A 141 -5.60 5.24 6.78
C GLY A 141 -5.09 6.55 7.36
N GLY A 142 -5.50 7.70 6.80
CA GLY A 142 -5.14 9.02 7.34
C GLY A 142 -5.68 9.27 8.76
N PHE A 143 -6.78 8.62 9.17
CA PHE A 143 -7.25 8.71 10.57
C PHE A 143 -6.31 7.94 11.49
N PHE A 144 -5.87 6.76 11.06
CA PHE A 144 -4.93 5.96 11.81
C PHE A 144 -3.57 6.65 11.93
N VAL A 145 -3.08 7.24 10.83
CA VAL A 145 -1.85 8.05 10.86
C VAL A 145 -2.01 9.25 11.80
N ALA A 146 -3.14 9.96 11.74
CA ALA A 146 -3.41 11.08 12.65
C ALA A 146 -3.35 10.66 14.12
N LEU A 147 -3.97 9.53 14.48
CA LEU A 147 -3.96 9.02 15.84
C LEU A 147 -2.54 8.64 16.29
N LEU A 148 -1.81 7.89 15.45
CA LEU A 148 -0.43 7.50 15.74
C LEU A 148 0.48 8.71 15.88
N THR A 149 0.39 9.69 14.99
CA THR A 149 1.20 10.90 15.01
C THR A 149 0.85 11.79 16.21
N GLY A 150 -0.42 11.88 16.61
CA GLY A 150 -0.83 12.56 17.84
C GLY A 150 -0.24 11.89 19.08
N ALA A 151 -0.33 10.56 19.19
CA ALA A 151 0.28 9.81 20.28
C ALA A 151 1.82 9.97 20.28
N ALA A 152 2.45 9.99 19.11
CA ALA A 152 3.88 10.23 18.95
C ALA A 152 4.28 11.65 19.38
N ALA A 153 3.45 12.66 19.11
CA ALA A 153 3.68 14.02 19.59
C ALA A 153 3.59 14.10 21.12
N LEU A 154 2.64 13.38 21.74
CA LEU A 154 2.53 13.32 23.19
C LEU A 154 3.77 12.68 23.82
N VAL A 155 4.19 11.52 23.31
CA VAL A 155 5.40 10.83 23.78
C VAL A 155 6.66 11.66 23.52
N GLY A 156 6.78 12.26 22.32
CA GLY A 156 7.90 13.13 21.97
C GLY A 156 7.99 14.37 22.89
N GLY A 157 6.85 14.97 23.22
CA GLY A 157 6.78 16.08 24.18
C GLY A 157 7.21 15.65 25.59
N TRP A 158 6.76 14.48 26.05
CA TRP A 158 7.17 13.93 27.35
C TRP A 158 8.69 13.70 27.42
N VAL A 159 9.27 13.10 26.38
CA VAL A 159 10.72 12.89 26.29
C VAL A 159 11.48 14.22 26.24
N ALA A 160 10.94 15.23 25.55
CA ALA A 160 11.57 16.54 25.43
C ALA A 160 11.69 17.28 26.77
N VAL A 161 10.82 17.01 27.74
CA VAL A 161 10.89 17.58 29.10
C VAL A 161 11.64 16.68 30.10
N GLY A 162 12.33 15.64 29.63
CA GLY A 162 13.14 14.74 30.45
C GLY A 162 12.42 13.44 30.88
N GLY A 163 11.22 13.20 30.37
CA GLY A 163 10.44 11.99 30.62
C GLY A 163 10.94 10.77 29.84
N ALA A 164 11.90 10.02 30.39
CA ALA A 164 12.41 8.79 29.78
C ALA A 164 11.53 7.55 30.03
N SER A 165 10.73 7.58 31.10
CA SER A 165 9.85 6.48 31.53
C SER A 165 8.52 7.04 32.06
N VAL A 166 7.57 6.14 32.37
CA VAL A 166 6.36 6.51 33.12
C VAL A 166 6.80 7.04 34.49
N PRO A 167 6.42 8.27 34.86
CA PRO A 167 6.90 8.86 36.11
C PRO A 167 6.31 8.11 37.30
N GLU A 168 7.13 7.92 38.34
CA GLU A 168 6.66 7.35 39.62
C GLU A 168 5.63 8.28 40.27
N ASP A 169 5.85 9.60 40.15
CA ASP A 169 4.88 10.60 40.54
C ASP A 169 3.87 10.86 39.42
N ARG A 170 2.63 10.45 39.66
CA ARG A 170 1.52 10.65 38.73
C ARG A 170 1.12 12.12 38.60
N ALA A 171 1.43 12.98 39.58
CA ALA A 171 1.11 14.41 39.52
C ALA A 171 1.81 15.08 38.33
N LEU A 172 3.10 14.78 38.12
CA LEU A 172 3.88 15.31 36.99
C LEU A 172 3.26 14.94 35.63
N LEU A 173 2.78 13.70 35.50
CA LEU A 173 2.10 13.26 34.27
C LEU A 173 0.78 14.00 34.07
N VAL A 174 0.00 14.19 35.14
CA VAL A 174 -1.28 14.89 35.09
C VAL A 174 -1.09 16.36 34.75
N ASP A 175 -0.10 17.02 35.32
CA ASP A 175 0.21 18.43 35.03
C ASP A 175 0.66 18.60 33.58
N PHE A 176 1.53 17.71 33.08
CA PHE A 176 1.92 17.68 31.68
C PHE A 176 0.72 17.46 30.74
N LEU A 177 -0.19 16.53 31.06
CA LEU A 177 -1.38 16.27 30.25
C LEU A 177 -2.41 17.40 30.30
N ARG A 178 -2.34 18.27 31.32
CA ARG A 178 -3.21 19.45 31.47
C ARG A 178 -2.63 20.71 30.85
N ASP A 179 -1.35 20.70 30.50
CA ASP A 179 -0.70 21.83 29.85
C ASP A 179 -1.38 22.13 28.49
N PRO A 180 -1.95 23.33 28.31
CA PRO A 180 -2.61 23.70 27.07
C PRO A 180 -1.65 23.71 25.88
N ALA A 181 -0.36 24.00 26.07
CA ALA A 181 0.63 23.93 25.01
C ALA A 181 0.83 22.49 24.53
N VAL A 182 0.91 21.54 25.46
CA VAL A 182 1.03 20.10 25.14
C VAL A 182 -0.21 19.62 24.37
N LEU A 183 -1.40 19.93 24.87
CA LEU A 183 -2.66 19.54 24.20
C LEU A 183 -2.77 20.17 22.81
N ALA A 184 -2.41 21.46 22.66
CA ALA A 184 -2.39 22.14 21.38
C ALA A 184 -1.38 21.50 20.41
N SER A 185 -0.20 21.14 20.87
CA SER A 185 0.83 20.47 20.05
C SER A 185 0.38 19.09 19.56
N VAL A 186 -0.25 18.30 20.44
CA VAL A 186 -0.80 16.98 20.08
C VAL A 186 -1.92 17.11 19.06
N LEU A 187 -2.84 18.05 19.26
CA LEU A 187 -3.93 18.32 18.32
C LEU A 187 -3.42 18.82 16.98
N ALA A 188 -2.46 19.76 16.98
CA ALA A 188 -1.83 20.26 15.76
C ALA A 188 -1.17 19.12 14.98
N ALA A 189 -0.42 18.25 15.65
CA ALA A 189 0.21 17.09 15.01
C ALA A 189 -0.82 16.13 14.40
N ALA A 190 -1.89 15.80 15.14
CA ALA A 190 -2.94 14.89 14.66
C ALA A 190 -3.72 15.47 13.47
N VAL A 191 -4.14 16.74 13.55
CA VAL A 191 -4.91 17.41 12.49
C VAL A 191 -4.04 17.60 11.24
N LEU A 192 -2.79 18.05 11.39
CA LEU A 192 -1.89 18.19 10.25
C LEU A 192 -1.58 16.84 9.61
N ALA A 193 -1.36 15.79 10.40
CA ALA A 193 -1.15 14.45 9.87
C ALA A 193 -2.37 13.95 9.08
N ARG A 194 -3.58 14.23 9.59
CA ARG A 194 -4.84 13.92 8.92
C ARG A 194 -4.92 14.61 7.56
N GLU A 195 -4.77 15.92 7.53
CA GLU A 195 -4.90 16.70 6.30
C GLU A 195 -3.79 16.33 5.31
N VAL A 196 -2.53 16.34 5.74
CA VAL A 196 -1.40 16.09 4.83
C VAL A 196 -1.43 14.67 4.27
N SER A 197 -1.86 13.65 5.04
CA SER A 197 -2.02 12.29 4.52
C SER A 197 -3.14 12.16 3.48
N VAL A 198 -4.25 12.87 3.65
CA VAL A 198 -5.37 12.88 2.69
C VAL A 198 -4.95 13.55 1.38
N TRP A 199 -4.30 14.70 1.45
CA TRP A 199 -3.85 15.45 0.28
C TRP A 199 -2.68 14.76 -0.43
N GLY A 200 -1.71 14.25 0.33
CA GLY A 200 -0.61 13.44 -0.20
C GLY A 200 -1.10 12.15 -0.87
N GLY A 201 -2.07 11.47 -0.27
CA GLY A 201 -2.72 10.30 -0.85
C GLY A 201 -3.42 10.59 -2.19
N ALA A 202 -4.05 11.76 -2.32
CA ALA A 202 -4.67 12.19 -3.57
C ALA A 202 -3.63 12.40 -4.70
N LEU A 203 -2.48 13.01 -4.39
CA LEU A 203 -1.37 13.19 -5.34
C LEU A 203 -0.78 11.85 -5.80
N ILE A 204 -0.55 10.92 -4.87
CA ILE A 204 -0.05 9.56 -5.16
C ILE A 204 -1.02 8.81 -6.09
N ALA A 205 -2.31 8.80 -5.74
CA ALA A 205 -3.35 8.13 -6.52
C ALA A 205 -3.56 8.76 -7.90
N GLY A 206 -3.33 10.07 -8.04
CA GLY A 206 -3.38 10.79 -9.32
C GLY A 206 -2.25 10.35 -10.26
N ARG A 207 -1.01 10.30 -9.77
CA ARG A 207 0.14 9.88 -10.58
C ARG A 207 0.02 8.42 -11.05
N ALA A 208 -0.43 7.52 -10.19
CA ALA A 208 -0.62 6.11 -10.53
C ALA A 208 -1.64 5.91 -11.69
N ARG A 209 -2.73 6.70 -11.69
CA ARG A 209 -3.72 6.69 -12.78
C ARG A 209 -3.13 7.23 -14.09
N GLY A 210 -2.32 8.29 -14.03
CA GLY A 210 -1.65 8.86 -15.20
C GLY A 210 -0.67 7.90 -15.87
N VAL A 211 0.10 7.14 -15.09
CA VAL A 211 1.01 6.09 -15.63
C VAL A 211 0.22 4.97 -16.29
N LYS A 212 -0.87 4.51 -15.66
CA LYS A 212 -1.73 3.47 -16.23
C LYS A 212 -2.35 3.89 -17.56
N ARG A 213 -2.79 5.16 -17.68
CA ARG A 213 -3.33 5.71 -18.94
C ARG A 213 -2.29 5.74 -20.05
N ARG A 214 -1.08 6.25 -19.76
CA ARG A 214 0.02 6.31 -20.73
C ARG A 214 0.50 4.93 -21.18
N ASN A 215 0.46 3.93 -20.30
CA ASN A 215 0.79 2.56 -20.67
C ASN A 215 -0.28 1.96 -21.58
N ALA A 216 -1.57 2.19 -21.28
CA ALA A 216 -2.67 1.75 -22.14
C ALA A 216 -2.64 2.43 -23.53
N GLU A 217 -2.29 3.72 -23.59
CA GLU A 217 -2.11 4.46 -24.86
C GLU A 217 -0.96 3.85 -25.70
N ARG A 218 0.15 3.42 -25.06
CA ARG A 218 1.27 2.75 -25.74
C ARG A 218 0.92 1.35 -26.22
N GLU A 219 0.16 0.58 -25.43
CA GLU A 219 -0.33 -0.75 -25.81
C GLU A 219 -1.30 -0.67 -27.00
N ALA A 220 -2.20 0.33 -27.01
CA ALA A 220 -3.11 0.57 -28.13
C ALA A 220 -2.37 1.00 -29.41
N ALA A 221 -1.36 1.87 -29.30
CA ALA A 221 -0.54 2.31 -30.43
C ALA A 221 0.36 1.20 -31.01
N ALA A 222 0.66 0.15 -30.24
CA ALA A 222 1.42 -1.00 -30.71
C ALA A 222 0.55 -2.05 -31.45
N GLN A 223 -0.78 -1.94 -31.34
CA GLN A 223 -1.76 -2.86 -31.97
C GLN A 223 -2.39 -2.29 -33.26
N SER A 224 -2.08 -1.04 -33.61
CA SER A 224 -2.50 -0.35 -34.85
C SER A 224 -1.39 -0.30 -35.88
#